data_AF-A0AAV5YRG4-F1
#
_entry.id   AF-A0AAV5YRG4-F1
#
_cell.length_a   1.000
_cell.length_b   1.000
_cell.length_c   1.000
_cell.angle_alpha   90.00
_cell.angle_beta   90.00
_cell.angle_gamma   90.00
#
_symmetry.space_group_name_H-M   'P 1'
#
loop_
_entity.id
_entity.type
_entity.pdbx_description
1 polymer ?
#
loop_
_entity_poly.entity_id
_entity_poly.type
_entity_poly.pdbx_seq_one_letter_code
_entity_poly.pdbx_strand_id
1 'polypeptide(L)' 'MKAAELVVACFLLFGACLVWPLLSIANRPALILGVPALVVYLFAVWAAMVVVLIALARRVRPPEDGT' A
#
# COMPACT_ATOMS: atom_id res chain seq x y z
N MET A 1 5.97 -6.84 17.59
CA MET A 1 4.69 -6.28 17.11
C MET A 1 3.85 -7.43 16.61
N LYS A 2 2.61 -7.57 17.08
CA LYS A 2 1.71 -8.63 16.61
C LYS A 2 1.40 -8.42 15.12
N ALA A 3 1.19 -9.49 14.35
CA ALA A 3 0.87 -9.38 12.91
C ALA A 3 -0.34 -8.45 12.65
N ALA A 4 -1.33 -8.48 13.55
CA ALA A 4 -2.48 -7.58 13.51
C ALA A 4 -2.08 -6.10 13.62
N GLU A 5 -1.13 -5.73 14.49
CA GLU A 5 -0.65 -4.35 14.63
C GLU A 5 0.04 -3.87 13.35
N LEU A 6 0.79 -4.74 12.68
CA LEU A 6 1.43 -4.42 11.40
C LEU A 6 0.40 -4.17 10.29
N VAL A 7 -0.66 -4.97 10.23
CA VAL A 7 -1.76 -4.77 9.28
C VAL A 7 -2.49 -3.46 9.55
N VAL A 8 -2.80 -3.17 10.82
CA VAL A 8 -3.43 -1.91 11.23
C VAL A 8 -2.54 -0.71 10.87
N ALA A 9 -1.24 -0.77 11.18
CA ALA A 9 -0.31 0.28 10.83
C ALA A 9 -0.21 0.49 9.31
N CYS A 10 -0.20 -0.60 8.54
CA CYS A 10 -0.18 -0.54 7.08
C CYS A 10 -1.45 0.11 6.51
N PHE A 11 -2.61 -0.19 7.09
CA PHE A 11 -3.88 0.40 6.70
C PHE A 11 -3.96 1.89 7.05
N LEU A 12 -3.49 2.28 8.26
CA LEU A 12 -3.43 3.68 8.67
C LEU A 12 -2.48 4.48 7.79
N LEU A 13 -1.32 3.91 7.44
CA LEU A 13 -0.37 4.55 6.53
C LEU A 13 -0.98 4.72 5.13
N PHE A 14 -1.67 3.69 4.62
CA PHE A 14 -2.39 3.77 3.35
C PHE A 14 -3.47 4.86 3.38
N GLY A 15 -4.28 4.91 4.45
CA GLY A 15 -5.26 5.97 4.65
C GLY A 15 -4.62 7.37 4.72
N ALA A 16 -3.49 7.51 5.39
CA ALA A 16 -2.72 8.75 5.47
C ALA A 16 -2.20 9.19 4.09
N CYS A 17 -1.88 8.26 3.18
CA CYS A 17 -1.52 8.59 1.80
C CYS A 17 -2.72 9.08 0.96
N LEU A 18 -3.95 8.76 1.36
CA LEU A 18 -5.17 9.15 0.65
C LEU A 18 -5.84 10.42 1.19
N VAL A 19 -5.21 11.09 2.15
CA VAL A 19 -5.71 12.40 2.61
C VAL A 19 -5.51 13.48 1.55
N TRP A 20 -6.42 14.44 1.51
CA TRP A 20 -6.44 15.51 0.52
C TRP A 20 -5.08 16.22 0.30
N PRO A 21 -4.30 16.56 1.35
CA PRO A 21 -2.97 17.15 1.19
C PRO A 21 -1.98 16.31 0.36
N LEU A 22 -2.02 14.98 0.47
CA LEU A 22 -1.11 14.12 -0.29
C LEU A 22 -1.63 13.85 -1.70
N LEU A 23 -2.94 13.66 -1.84
CA LEU A 23 -3.58 13.53 -3.15
C LEU A 23 -3.37 14.77 -4.01
N SER A 24 -3.39 15.97 -3.41
CA SER A 24 -3.21 17.24 -4.15
C SER A 24 -1.83 17.36 -4.80
N ILE A 25 -0.79 16.71 -4.25
CA ILE A 25 0.56 16.68 -4.82
C ILE A 25 0.57 15.96 -6.18
N ALA A 26 -0.24 14.91 -6.31
CA ALA A 26 -0.40 14.13 -7.53
C ALA A 26 -1.55 14.64 -8.43
N ASN A 27 -2.53 15.35 -7.85
CA ASN A 27 -3.66 15.97 -8.56
C ASN A 27 -3.24 17.28 -9.27
N ARG A 28 -2.32 17.13 -10.20
CA ARG A 28 -1.86 18.20 -11.08
C ARG A 28 -2.07 17.79 -12.54
N PRO A 29 -2.15 18.73 -13.48
CA PRO A 29 -2.32 18.44 -14.91
C PRO A 29 -1.03 17.88 -15.53
N ALA A 30 -0.53 16.79 -14.98
CA ALA A 30 0.63 16.05 -15.45
C ALA A 30 0.20 14.65 -15.88
N LEU A 31 0.72 14.22 -17.03
CA LEU A 31 0.53 12.87 -17.55
C LEU A 31 1.84 12.09 -17.40
N ILE A 32 1.75 10.86 -16.93
CA ILE A 32 2.84 9.88 -16.88
C ILE A 32 2.47 8.80 -17.89
N LEU A 33 3.23 8.72 -18.99
CA LEU A 33 2.96 7.78 -20.09
C LEU A 33 1.52 7.87 -20.65
N GLY A 34 0.94 9.09 -20.66
CA GLY A 34 -0.44 9.32 -21.11
C GLY A 34 -1.52 9.14 -20.04
N VAL A 35 -1.16 8.69 -18.83
CA VAL A 35 -2.08 8.48 -17.70
C VAL A 35 -1.98 9.65 -16.70
N PRO A 36 -3.09 10.18 -16.16
CA PRO A 36 -3.04 11.21 -15.13
C PRO A 36 -2.18 10.81 -13.93
N ALA A 37 -1.31 11.71 -13.48
CA ALA A 37 -0.40 11.47 -12.37
C ALA A 37 -1.13 11.02 -11.09
N LEU A 38 -2.34 11.55 -10.85
CA LEU A 38 -3.20 11.14 -9.73
C LEU A 38 -3.58 9.66 -9.80
N VAL A 39 -3.91 9.16 -10.99
CA VAL A 39 -4.27 7.75 -11.19
C VAL A 39 -3.06 6.87 -10.94
N VAL A 40 -1.90 7.23 -11.49
CA VAL A 40 -0.64 6.50 -11.24
C VAL A 40 -0.30 6.46 -9.75
N TYR A 41 -0.45 7.58 -9.05
CA TYR A 41 -0.24 7.66 -7.61
C TYR A 41 -1.15 6.70 -6.84
N LEU A 42 -2.46 6.72 -7.11
CA LEU A 42 -3.43 5.89 -6.42
C LEU A 42 -3.12 4.39 -6.57
N PHE A 43 -2.83 3.96 -7.79
CA PHE A 43 -2.49 2.56 -8.07
C PHE A 43 -1.12 2.17 -7.51
N ALA A 44 -0.14 3.07 -7.51
CA ALA A 44 1.17 2.81 -6.91
C ALA A 44 1.07 2.62 -5.38
N VAL A 45 0.32 3.49 -4.69
CA VAL A 45 0.10 3.38 -3.24
C VAL A 45 -0.66 2.10 -2.89
N TRP A 46 -1.68 1.75 -3.67
CA TRP A 46 -2.41 0.49 -3.50
C TRP A 46 -1.52 -0.74 -3.74
N ALA A 47 -0.75 -0.76 -4.82
CA ALA A 47 0.14 -1.87 -5.14
C ALA A 47 1.21 -2.06 -4.05
N ALA A 48 1.78 -0.97 -3.54
CA ALA A 48 2.72 -1.00 -2.42
C ALA A 48 2.10 -1.63 -1.16
N MET A 49 0.85 -1.27 -0.83
CA MET A 49 0.11 -1.88 0.28
C MET A 49 -0.05 -3.40 0.08
N VAL A 50 -0.48 -3.84 -1.11
CA VAL A 50 -0.64 -5.27 -1.43
C VAL A 50 0.68 -6.02 -1.29
N VAL A 51 1.78 -5.48 -1.80
CA VAL A 51 3.11 -6.09 -1.68
C VAL A 51 3.53 -6.24 -0.22
N VAL A 52 3.31 -5.21 0.61
CA VAL A 52 3.61 -5.27 2.05
C VAL A 52 2.76 -6.34 2.74
N LEU A 53 1.46 -6.41 2.45
CA LEU A 53 0.57 -7.42 3.02
C LEU A 53 0.99 -8.85 2.62
N ILE A 54 1.37 -9.07 1.35
CA ILE A 54 1.90 -10.36 0.90
C ILE A 54 3.20 -10.71 1.65
N ALA A 55 4.12 -9.76 1.80
CA ALA A 55 5.37 -9.97 2.51
C ALA A 55 5.14 -10.32 3.99
N LEU A 56 4.17 -9.66 4.64
CA LEU A 56 3.77 -9.96 6.02
C LEU A 56 3.11 -11.34 6.13
N ALA A 57 2.18 -11.68 5.24
CA ALA A 57 1.51 -12.97 5.23
C ALA A 57 2.50 -14.14 5.10
N ARG A 58 3.53 -14.00 4.24
CA ARG A 58 4.60 -14.98 4.10
C ARG A 58 5.43 -15.17 5.35
N ARG A 59 5.62 -14.13 6.17
CA ARG A 59 6.37 -14.21 7.43
C ARG A 59 5.57 -14.85 8.57
N VAL A 60 4.24 -14.84 8.48
CA VAL A 60 3.35 -15.35 9.53
C VAL A 60 3.06 -16.84 9.35
N ARG A 61 3.25 -17.42 8.15
CA ARG A 61 3.05 -18.85 7.91
C ARG A 61 4.13 -19.63 8.68
N PRO A 62 3.78 -20.46 9.69
CA PRO A 62 4.72 -21.40 10.29
C PRO A 62 5.17 -22.43 9.24
N PRO A 63 6.33 -23.09 9.40
CA PRO A 63 6.62 -24.27 8.62
C PRO A 63 5.48 -25.27 8.85
N GLU A 64 4.84 -25.71 7.77
CA GLU A 64 3.96 -26.88 7.85
C GLU A 64 4.90 -28.07 8.10
N ASP A 65 5.09 -28.43 9.37
CA ASP A 65 5.75 -29.67 9.76
C ASP A 65 4.87 -30.82 9.31
N GLY A 66 5.10 -31.28 8.09
CA GLY A 66 4.53 -32.50 7.55
C GLY A 66 5.23 -33.71 8.15
N THR A 67 4.61 -34.31 9.16
CA THR A 67 4.81 -35.71 9.58
C THR A 67 3.48 -36.33 9.96
#